data_AF-A0A401TW72-F1
#
_entry.id   AF-A0A401TW72-F1
#
_cell.length_a   1.000
_cell.length_b   1.000
_cell.length_c   1.000
_cell.angle_alpha   90.00
_cell.angle_beta   90.00
_cell.angle_gamma   90.00
#
_symmetry.space_group_name_H-M   'P 1'
#
loop_
_entity.id
_entity.type
_entity.pdbx_description
1 polymer ?
#
loop_
_entity_poly.entity_id
_entity_poly.type
_entity_poly.pdbx_seq_one_letter_code
_entity_poly.pdbx_strand_id
1 'polypeptide(L)'
;AMVERATKEWGSVDLLCANAGILRDKSFTKLEVADWDKVLGVHLTGTFYCCKAVWAGMRERNYGRIVLTTSSSGLFGNFGQANYGAAKAGMVGLMNVLAEEGRKNNIKVNTISPTAATRMTEELLPPQALQLMKPEAITPAVEFLLSEDAPTRTIIGAGAGSFAVIRVLETEGVNLPQSEWTPDGVAAHFKDISDMSTAKALQGAFEQTQKYVAQAAARAGIKL
;
A
#
# COMPACT_ATOMS: atom_id res chain seq x y z
N ALA A 1 -3.82 4.39 25.48
CA ALA A 1 -4.97 3.55 25.91
C ALA A 1 -4.93 2.10 25.38
N MET A 2 -5.13 1.82 24.08
CA MET A 2 -5.20 0.43 23.56
C MET A 2 -3.87 -0.32 23.72
N VAL A 3 -2.77 0.25 23.20
CA VAL A 3 -1.44 -0.35 23.24
C VAL A 3 -0.93 -0.49 24.67
N GLU A 4 -1.06 0.56 25.49
CA GLU A 4 -0.69 0.52 26.92
C GLU A 4 -1.41 -0.61 27.67
N ARG A 5 -2.70 -0.84 27.39
CA ARG A 5 -3.45 -1.94 28.00
C ARG A 5 -2.88 -3.30 27.59
N ALA A 6 -2.62 -3.49 26.30
CA ALA A 6 -2.03 -4.72 25.79
C ALA A 6 -0.62 -4.96 26.37
N THR A 7 0.21 -3.92 26.46
CA THR A 7 1.53 -3.98 27.09
C THR A 7 1.45 -4.29 28.58
N LYS A 8 0.47 -3.73 29.31
CA LYS A 8 0.27 -4.05 30.74
C LYS A 8 -0.13 -5.51 30.96
N GLU A 9 -1.01 -6.03 30.10
CA GLU A 9 -1.54 -7.39 30.22
C GLU A 9 -0.53 -8.46 29.77
N TRP A 10 0.13 -8.24 28.63
CA TRP A 10 0.94 -9.26 27.95
C TRP A 10 2.43 -8.90 27.87
N GLY A 11 2.84 -7.81 28.50
CA GLY A 11 4.24 -7.34 28.57
C GLY A 11 4.69 -6.53 27.35
N SER A 12 4.22 -6.85 26.14
CA SER A 12 4.59 -6.11 24.94
C SER A 12 3.60 -6.27 23.78
N VAL A 13 3.80 -5.52 22.70
CA VAL A 13 3.01 -5.62 21.47
C VAL A 13 3.96 -5.81 20.29
N ASP A 14 4.02 -7.05 19.80
CA ASP A 14 4.92 -7.44 18.72
C ASP A 14 4.23 -7.48 17.35
N LEU A 15 2.90 -7.61 17.35
CA LEU A 15 2.07 -7.73 16.15
C LEU A 15 1.01 -6.64 16.13
N LEU A 16 0.86 -5.95 14.99
CA LEU A 16 -0.20 -4.97 14.76
C LEU A 16 -0.94 -5.28 13.46
N CYS A 17 -2.24 -5.53 13.56
CA CYS A 17 -3.15 -5.61 12.41
C CYS A 17 -4.07 -4.37 12.40
N ALA A 18 -3.76 -3.39 11.56
CA ALA A 18 -4.52 -2.15 11.44
C ALA A 18 -5.72 -2.31 10.48
N ASN A 19 -6.79 -2.91 10.99
CA ASN A 19 -7.97 -3.29 10.19
C ASN A 19 -9.17 -2.33 10.29
N ALA A 20 -9.23 -1.46 11.31
CA ALA A 20 -10.40 -0.61 11.57
C ALA A 20 -10.80 0.25 10.34
N GLY A 21 -12.10 0.41 10.11
CA GLY A 21 -12.59 1.09 8.91
C GLY A 21 -14.08 1.41 8.90
N ILE A 22 -14.46 2.35 8.04
CA ILE A 22 -15.84 2.80 7.80
C ILE A 22 -16.02 3.18 6.31
N LEU A 23 -17.28 3.29 5.85
CA LEU A 23 -17.59 3.80 4.51
C LEU A 23 -18.45 5.08 4.57
N ARG A 24 -18.22 5.97 3.60
CA ARG A 24 -19.03 7.18 3.32
C ARG A 24 -19.01 7.42 1.81
N ASP A 25 -19.56 6.46 1.09
CA ASP A 25 -19.50 6.42 -0.37
C ASP A 25 -20.46 7.45 -0.97
N LYS A 26 -19.93 8.33 -1.82
CA LYS A 26 -20.67 9.35 -2.57
C LYS A 26 -19.91 9.67 -3.86
N SER A 27 -20.63 9.95 -4.94
CA SER A 27 -20.01 10.54 -6.13
C SER A 27 -19.25 11.81 -5.73
N PHE A 28 -18.13 12.10 -6.40
CA PHE A 28 -17.23 13.18 -5.99
C PHE A 28 -17.95 14.53 -5.84
N THR A 29 -18.88 14.85 -6.74
CA THR A 29 -19.70 16.08 -6.68
C THR A 29 -20.58 16.17 -5.43
N LYS A 30 -20.96 15.04 -4.83
CA LYS A 30 -21.83 14.97 -3.63
C LYS A 30 -21.04 14.70 -2.35
N LEU A 31 -19.72 14.56 -2.45
CA LEU A 31 -18.87 14.21 -1.32
C LEU A 31 -18.65 15.44 -0.44
N GLU A 32 -19.15 15.37 0.79
CA GLU A 32 -18.98 16.43 1.77
C GLU A 32 -17.60 16.34 2.44
N VAL A 33 -17.03 17.49 2.81
CA VAL A 33 -15.71 17.55 3.50
C VAL A 33 -15.74 16.76 4.82
N ALA A 34 -16.85 16.81 5.57
CA ALA A 34 -16.98 16.04 6.81
C ALA A 34 -16.94 14.51 6.57
N ASP A 35 -17.48 14.03 5.45
CA ASP A 35 -17.41 12.62 5.07
C ASP A 35 -15.99 12.22 4.65
N TRP A 36 -15.27 13.13 3.98
CA TRP A 36 -13.85 12.98 3.67
C TRP A 36 -13.01 12.86 4.95
N ASP A 37 -13.10 13.85 5.83
CA ASP A 37 -12.31 13.91 7.07
C ASP A 37 -12.58 12.70 7.97
N LYS A 38 -13.83 12.26 8.06
CA LYS A 38 -14.19 11.11 8.88
C LYS A 38 -13.56 9.81 8.36
N VAL A 39 -13.57 9.60 7.04
CA VAL A 39 -12.96 8.40 6.43
C VAL A 39 -11.44 8.44 6.58
N LEU A 40 -10.78 9.55 6.23
CA LEU A 40 -9.32 9.67 6.40
C LEU A 40 -8.89 9.62 7.87
N GLY A 41 -9.69 10.19 8.77
CA GLY A 41 -9.46 10.19 10.21
C GLY A 41 -9.45 8.78 10.80
N VAL A 42 -10.44 7.94 10.45
CA VAL A 42 -10.49 6.55 10.93
C VAL A 42 -9.41 5.70 10.27
N HIS A 43 -9.30 5.77 8.94
CA HIS A 43 -8.42 4.90 8.19
C HIS A 43 -6.97 5.33 8.32
N LEU A 44 -6.60 6.43 7.67
CA LEU A 44 -5.19 6.81 7.52
C LEU A 44 -4.61 7.36 8.82
N THR A 45 -5.28 8.34 9.42
CA THR A 45 -4.80 8.99 10.65
C THR A 45 -4.86 8.03 11.84
N GLY A 46 -5.94 7.26 11.97
CA GLY A 46 -6.06 6.22 13.00
C GLY A 46 -4.97 5.15 12.89
N THR A 47 -4.69 4.67 11.67
CA THR A 47 -3.59 3.72 11.44
C THR A 47 -2.23 4.32 11.80
N PHE A 48 -1.97 5.57 11.42
CA PHE A 48 -0.76 6.27 11.84
C PHE A 48 -0.59 6.28 13.36
N TYR A 49 -1.64 6.61 14.13
CA TYR A 49 -1.57 6.60 15.58
C TYR A 49 -1.28 5.19 16.14
N CYS A 50 -1.90 4.15 15.59
CA CYS A 50 -1.64 2.77 15.98
C CYS A 50 -0.18 2.37 15.73
N CYS A 51 0.35 2.66 14.53
CA CYS A 51 1.76 2.41 14.20
C CYS A 51 2.69 3.19 15.14
N LYS A 52 2.43 4.49 15.35
CA LYS A 52 3.24 5.34 16.21
C LYS A 52 3.30 4.82 17.65
N ALA A 53 2.18 4.32 18.17
CA ALA A 53 2.08 3.82 19.54
C ALA A 53 2.88 2.53 19.78
N VAL A 54 3.02 1.63 18.78
CA VAL A 54 3.81 0.39 18.91
C VAL A 54 5.28 0.58 18.54
N TRP A 55 5.61 1.60 17.74
CA TRP A 55 6.89 1.75 17.08
C TRP A 55 8.10 1.76 18.01
N ALA A 56 8.06 2.56 19.08
CA ALA A 56 9.18 2.68 20.00
C ALA A 56 9.52 1.35 20.68
N GLY A 57 8.51 0.64 21.18
CA GLY A 57 8.72 -0.68 21.80
C GLY A 57 9.23 -1.72 20.81
N MET A 58 8.70 -1.75 19.58
CA MET A 58 9.22 -2.66 18.54
C MET A 58 10.70 -2.39 18.21
N ARG A 59 11.10 -1.12 18.17
CA ARG A 59 12.51 -0.73 17.94
C ARG A 59 13.43 -1.17 19.08
N GLU A 60 13.02 -0.95 20.32
CA GLU A 60 13.79 -1.37 21.51
C GLU A 60 14.04 -2.88 21.53
N ARG A 61 13.03 -3.67 21.12
CA ARG A 61 13.12 -5.13 21.09
C ARG A 61 13.73 -5.71 19.82
N ASN A 62 14.01 -4.88 18.80
CA ASN A 62 14.40 -5.33 17.47
C ASN A 62 13.46 -6.41 16.90
N TYR A 63 12.15 -6.22 17.07
CA TYR A 63 11.14 -7.09 16.48
C TYR A 63 9.80 -6.37 16.34
N GLY A 64 9.16 -6.54 15.18
CA GLY A 64 7.78 -6.11 14.97
C GLY A 64 7.20 -6.61 13.65
N ARG A 65 5.91 -6.90 13.63
CA ARG A 65 5.16 -7.21 12.41
C ARG A 65 3.91 -6.37 12.33
N ILE A 66 3.77 -5.64 11.22
CA ILE A 66 2.66 -4.73 11.01
C ILE A 66 1.97 -5.07 9.68
N VAL A 67 0.66 -5.29 9.74
CA VAL A 67 -0.21 -5.41 8.58
C VAL A 67 -1.16 -4.24 8.54
N LEU A 68 -1.12 -3.50 7.43
CA LEU A 68 -2.05 -2.42 7.12
C LEU A 68 -3.12 -2.92 6.15
N THR A 69 -4.33 -2.40 6.22
CA THR A 69 -5.42 -2.81 5.31
C THR A 69 -5.66 -1.76 4.22
N THR A 70 -5.21 -2.03 2.99
CA THR A 70 -5.61 -1.28 1.77
C THR A 70 -6.89 -1.87 1.17
N SER A 71 -7.19 -1.58 -0.10
CA SER A 71 -8.29 -2.15 -0.86
C SER A 71 -8.04 -2.04 -2.36
N SER A 72 -8.81 -2.79 -3.16
CA SER A 72 -8.88 -2.60 -4.61
C SER A 72 -9.27 -1.16 -4.98
N SER A 73 -10.17 -0.52 -4.22
CA SER A 73 -10.52 0.89 -4.43
C SER A 73 -9.34 1.85 -4.26
N GLY A 74 -8.40 1.55 -3.35
CA GLY A 74 -7.18 2.34 -3.19
C GLY A 74 -6.12 2.05 -4.25
N LEU A 75 -6.06 0.82 -4.76
CA LEU A 75 -5.05 0.40 -5.73
C LEU A 75 -5.45 0.67 -7.18
N PHE A 76 -6.74 0.53 -7.50
CA PHE A 76 -7.26 0.54 -8.87
C PHE A 76 -8.39 1.56 -9.07
N GLY A 77 -8.86 2.20 -8.00
CA GLY A 77 -9.99 3.11 -8.04
C GLY A 77 -11.34 2.39 -7.93
N ASN A 78 -12.34 3.11 -7.42
CA ASN A 78 -13.73 2.67 -7.45
C ASN A 78 -14.66 3.90 -7.48
N PHE A 79 -15.72 3.86 -8.28
CA PHE A 79 -16.64 4.98 -8.41
C PHE A 79 -17.31 5.30 -7.06
N GLY A 80 -17.40 6.59 -6.73
CA GLY A 80 -18.04 7.03 -5.49
C GLY A 80 -17.20 6.85 -4.22
N GLN A 81 -15.92 6.50 -4.34
CA GLN A 81 -15.04 6.20 -3.21
C GLN A 81 -13.77 7.08 -3.20
N ALA A 82 -13.87 8.36 -3.55
CA ALA A 82 -12.68 9.24 -3.59
C ALA A 82 -11.97 9.35 -2.22
N ASN A 83 -12.74 9.52 -1.14
CA ASN A 83 -12.24 9.52 0.25
C ASN A 83 -11.63 8.16 0.65
N TYR A 84 -12.37 7.07 0.44
CA TYR A 84 -11.94 5.72 0.83
C TYR A 84 -10.74 5.25 0.02
N GLY A 85 -10.77 5.45 -1.30
CA GLY A 85 -9.66 5.19 -2.21
C GLY A 85 -8.41 5.96 -1.81
N ALA A 86 -8.52 7.26 -1.53
CA ALA A 86 -7.39 8.07 -1.06
C ALA A 86 -6.81 7.53 0.27
N ALA A 87 -7.66 7.24 1.26
CA ALA A 87 -7.21 6.70 2.54
C ALA A 87 -6.53 5.32 2.39
N LYS A 88 -7.05 4.46 1.51
CA LYS A 88 -6.52 3.10 1.28
C LYS A 88 -5.26 3.11 0.44
N ALA A 89 -5.12 4.00 -0.55
CA ALA A 89 -3.87 4.24 -1.25
C ALA A 89 -2.79 4.77 -0.30
N GLY A 90 -3.16 5.64 0.65
CA GLY A 90 -2.26 6.16 1.69
C GLY A 90 -1.60 5.08 2.55
N MET A 91 -2.24 3.92 2.73
CA MET A 91 -1.66 2.76 3.43
C MET A 91 -0.39 2.27 2.74
N VAL A 92 -0.38 2.25 1.41
CA VAL A 92 0.79 1.79 0.63
C VAL A 92 1.94 2.78 0.80
N GLY A 93 1.66 4.09 0.79
CA GLY A 93 2.65 5.12 1.08
C GLY A 93 3.25 4.98 2.49
N LEU A 94 2.39 4.81 3.50
CA LEU A 94 2.83 4.60 4.89
C LEU A 94 3.66 3.32 5.05
N MET A 95 3.22 2.20 4.45
CA MET A 95 3.96 0.94 4.43
C MET A 95 5.36 1.11 3.82
N ASN A 96 5.46 1.77 2.67
CA ASN A 96 6.73 1.95 1.97
C ASN A 96 7.78 2.65 2.85
N VAL A 97 7.37 3.71 3.55
CA VAL A 97 8.28 4.47 4.42
C VAL A 97 8.61 3.70 5.71
N LEU A 98 7.60 3.13 6.39
CA LEU A 98 7.87 2.38 7.63
C LEU A 98 8.67 1.10 7.38
N ALA A 99 8.55 0.46 6.22
CA ALA A 99 9.38 -0.69 5.86
C ALA A 99 10.87 -0.31 5.73
N GLU A 100 11.17 0.91 5.25
CA GLU A 100 12.53 1.45 5.20
C GLU A 100 13.05 1.76 6.62
N GLU A 101 12.27 2.51 7.41
CA GLU A 101 12.66 2.91 8.77
C GLU A 101 12.80 1.71 9.73
N GLY A 102 12.00 0.66 9.52
CA GLY A 102 11.98 -0.55 10.33
C GLY A 102 13.10 -1.54 10.03
N ARG A 103 13.80 -1.41 8.88
CA ARG A 103 14.74 -2.42 8.37
C ARG A 103 15.82 -2.79 9.38
N LYS A 104 16.42 -1.79 10.06
CA LYS A 104 17.50 -2.01 11.03
C LYS A 104 17.04 -2.69 12.33
N ASN A 105 15.74 -2.66 12.62
CA ASN A 105 15.16 -3.16 13.86
C ASN A 105 14.30 -4.42 13.64
N ASN A 106 14.43 -5.11 12.49
CA ASN A 106 13.61 -6.29 12.15
C ASN A 106 12.09 -6.02 12.33
N ILE A 107 11.67 -4.81 11.96
CA ILE A 107 10.26 -4.43 11.89
C ILE A 107 9.83 -4.57 10.43
N LYS A 108 8.90 -5.49 10.17
CA LYS A 108 8.37 -5.73 8.83
C LYS A 108 6.98 -5.14 8.73
N VAL A 109 6.75 -4.36 7.68
CA VAL A 109 5.48 -3.69 7.42
C VAL A 109 4.97 -4.11 6.06
N ASN A 110 3.77 -4.67 6.03
CA ASN A 110 3.11 -5.16 4.83
C ASN A 110 1.68 -4.63 4.75
N THR A 111 1.07 -4.79 3.59
CA THR A 111 -0.31 -4.39 3.36
C THR A 111 -1.12 -5.56 2.81
N ILE A 112 -2.36 -5.72 3.29
CA ILE A 112 -3.34 -6.63 2.71
C ILE A 112 -4.38 -5.83 1.91
N SER A 113 -4.71 -6.31 0.71
CA SER A 113 -5.85 -5.86 -0.10
C SER A 113 -6.92 -6.95 -0.09
N PRO A 114 -7.81 -6.97 0.92
CA PRO A 114 -8.77 -8.05 1.10
C PRO A 114 -9.98 -7.87 0.17
N THR A 115 -10.54 -9.01 -0.25
CA THR A 115 -11.84 -9.11 -0.91
C THR A 115 -12.68 -10.15 -0.15
N ALA A 116 -13.52 -9.69 0.76
CA ALA A 116 -14.44 -10.53 1.55
C ALA A 116 -15.87 -10.06 1.39
N ALA A 117 -16.81 -11.00 1.51
CA ALA A 117 -18.19 -10.67 1.78
C ALA A 117 -18.26 -10.01 3.15
N THR A 118 -18.72 -8.78 3.19
CA THR A 118 -19.05 -8.06 4.42
C THR A 118 -20.44 -7.44 4.24
N ARG A 119 -21.02 -6.93 5.33
CA ARG A 119 -22.21 -6.06 5.25
C ARG A 119 -22.10 -4.95 4.20
N MET A 120 -20.88 -4.57 3.81
CA MET A 120 -20.61 -3.53 2.81
C MET A 120 -20.67 -4.02 1.35
N THR A 121 -20.70 -5.33 1.10
CA THR A 121 -20.58 -5.92 -0.26
C THR A 121 -21.66 -6.97 -0.58
N GLU A 122 -22.56 -7.26 0.36
CA GLU A 122 -23.59 -8.30 0.24
C GLU A 122 -24.56 -8.07 -0.94
N GLU A 123 -24.91 -6.82 -1.24
CA GLU A 123 -25.86 -6.51 -2.32
C GLU A 123 -25.24 -6.50 -3.73
N LEU A 124 -23.91 -6.63 -3.84
CA LEU A 124 -23.18 -6.49 -5.11
C LEU A 124 -22.87 -7.81 -5.81
N LEU A 125 -23.09 -8.96 -5.14
CA LEU A 125 -22.61 -10.26 -5.61
C LEU A 125 -23.69 -11.34 -5.53
N PRO A 126 -23.67 -12.34 -6.46
CA PRO A 126 -24.55 -13.49 -6.37
C PRO A 126 -24.37 -14.25 -5.04
N PRO A 127 -25.43 -14.84 -4.46
CA PRO A 127 -25.34 -15.59 -3.20
C PRO A 127 -24.26 -16.67 -3.18
N GLN A 128 -24.04 -17.35 -4.32
CA GLN A 128 -23.00 -18.38 -4.46
C GLN A 128 -21.58 -17.81 -4.34
N ALA A 129 -21.36 -16.57 -4.81
CA ALA A 129 -20.07 -15.90 -4.67
C ALA A 129 -19.83 -15.44 -3.22
N LEU A 130 -20.86 -14.94 -2.53
CA LEU A 130 -20.76 -14.54 -1.12
C LEU A 130 -20.35 -15.71 -0.21
N GLN A 131 -20.83 -16.93 -0.51
CA GLN A 131 -20.44 -18.14 0.23
C GLN A 131 -18.95 -18.50 0.12
N LEU A 132 -18.29 -18.09 -0.96
CA LEU A 132 -16.87 -18.32 -1.18
C LEU A 132 -15.99 -17.24 -0.53
N MET A 133 -16.53 -16.04 -0.34
CA MET A 133 -15.79 -14.86 0.13
C MET A 133 -15.79 -14.72 1.65
N LYS A 134 -15.60 -15.83 2.36
CA LYS A 134 -15.55 -15.85 3.82
C LYS A 134 -14.30 -15.12 4.36
N PRO A 135 -14.39 -14.38 5.47
CA PRO A 135 -13.23 -13.75 6.10
C PRO A 135 -12.09 -14.73 6.40
N GLU A 136 -12.42 -15.97 6.78
CA GLU A 136 -11.46 -17.05 7.05
C GLU A 136 -10.60 -17.39 5.84
N ALA A 137 -11.08 -17.13 4.63
CA ALA A 137 -10.33 -17.35 3.39
C ALA A 137 -9.21 -16.31 3.17
N ILE A 138 -9.13 -15.28 4.01
CA ILE A 138 -8.12 -14.21 3.98
C ILE A 138 -7.16 -14.32 5.18
N THR A 139 -7.63 -14.87 6.31
CA THR A 139 -6.86 -15.02 7.55
C THR A 139 -5.45 -15.59 7.35
N PRO A 140 -5.23 -16.66 6.55
CA PRO A 140 -3.88 -17.21 6.34
C PRO A 140 -2.87 -16.20 5.79
N ALA A 141 -3.31 -15.28 4.92
CA ALA A 141 -2.43 -14.23 4.40
C ALA A 141 -2.08 -13.20 5.47
N VAL A 142 -3.03 -12.83 6.34
CA VAL A 142 -2.77 -11.91 7.46
C VAL A 142 -1.82 -12.55 8.46
N GLU A 143 -2.04 -13.82 8.82
CA GLU A 143 -1.17 -14.59 9.71
C GLU A 143 0.25 -14.69 9.15
N PHE A 144 0.40 -15.02 7.86
CA PHE A 144 1.71 -15.05 7.21
C PHE A 144 2.40 -13.69 7.22
N LEU A 145 1.68 -12.60 6.94
CA LEU A 145 2.27 -11.26 6.98
C LEU A 145 2.62 -10.78 8.41
N LEU A 146 2.08 -11.45 9.43
CA LEU A 146 2.40 -11.25 10.84
C LEU A 146 3.39 -12.29 11.40
N SER A 147 3.86 -13.24 10.60
CA SER A 147 4.79 -14.28 11.06
C SER A 147 6.24 -13.78 11.07
N GLU A 148 7.13 -14.54 11.69
CA GLU A 148 8.57 -14.27 11.67
C GLU A 148 9.12 -14.23 10.22
N ASP A 149 8.67 -15.16 9.39
CA ASP A 149 9.04 -15.34 7.98
C ASP A 149 8.35 -14.37 7.01
N ALA A 150 7.52 -13.46 7.51
CA ALA A 150 6.84 -12.48 6.68
C ALA A 150 7.83 -11.75 5.74
N PRO A 151 7.44 -11.38 4.52
CA PRO A 151 8.19 -10.43 3.72
C PRO A 151 8.15 -9.05 4.39
N THR A 152 8.76 -8.04 3.76
CA THR A 152 8.51 -6.63 4.09
C THR A 152 8.12 -5.89 2.82
N ARG A 153 7.41 -4.77 2.97
CA ARG A 153 6.96 -3.91 1.86
C ARG A 153 6.18 -4.67 0.77
N THR A 154 5.37 -5.64 1.18
CA THR A 154 4.58 -6.46 0.26
C THR A 154 3.10 -6.13 0.38
N ILE A 155 2.45 -5.95 -0.77
CA ILE A 155 1.00 -5.91 -0.88
C ILE A 155 0.52 -7.30 -1.30
N ILE A 156 -0.30 -7.96 -0.47
CA ILE A 156 -0.98 -9.20 -0.82
C ILE A 156 -2.45 -8.91 -1.09
N GLY A 157 -2.92 -9.22 -2.30
CA GLY A 157 -4.34 -9.36 -2.60
C GLY A 157 -4.82 -10.72 -2.09
N ALA A 158 -5.94 -10.75 -1.36
CA ALA A 158 -6.48 -11.99 -0.81
C ALA A 158 -8.01 -11.99 -0.82
N GLY A 159 -8.63 -13.05 -1.30
CA GLY A 159 -10.08 -13.19 -1.30
C GLY A 159 -10.51 -14.54 -1.87
N ALA A 160 -11.55 -15.13 -1.28
CA ALA A 160 -12.08 -16.44 -1.67
C ALA A 160 -11.00 -17.55 -1.81
N GLY A 161 -9.97 -17.52 -0.95
CA GLY A 161 -8.86 -18.49 -0.96
C GLY A 161 -7.83 -18.26 -2.08
N SER A 162 -7.96 -17.18 -2.85
CA SER A 162 -6.97 -16.74 -3.83
C SER A 162 -6.02 -15.72 -3.20
N PHE A 163 -4.74 -15.81 -3.56
CA PHE A 163 -3.68 -14.92 -3.07
C PHE A 163 -2.83 -14.43 -4.23
N ALA A 164 -2.53 -13.13 -4.26
CA ALA A 164 -1.71 -12.51 -5.29
C ALA A 164 -0.79 -11.45 -4.69
N VAL A 165 0.36 -11.23 -5.32
CA VAL A 165 1.28 -10.16 -4.95
C VAL A 165 1.04 -8.97 -5.87
N ILE A 166 0.83 -7.78 -5.29
CA ILE A 166 0.63 -6.53 -6.04
C ILE A 166 1.88 -5.65 -5.91
N ARG A 167 2.28 -4.99 -7.00
CA ARG A 167 3.49 -4.17 -7.08
C ARG A 167 3.23 -2.90 -7.90
N VAL A 168 3.94 -1.82 -7.55
CA VAL A 168 4.10 -0.65 -8.40
C VAL A 168 5.34 -0.89 -9.26
N LEU A 169 5.20 -0.70 -10.57
CA LEU A 169 6.24 -0.92 -11.56
C LEU A 169 6.51 0.37 -12.32
N GLU A 170 7.75 0.57 -12.74
CA GLU A 170 8.16 1.66 -13.63
C GLU A 170 8.84 1.06 -14.86
N THR A 171 8.44 1.46 -16.07
CA THR A 171 9.13 1.13 -17.34
C THR A 171 10.56 1.64 -17.31
N GLU A 172 11.45 1.17 -18.19
CA GLU A 172 12.78 1.78 -18.36
C GLU A 172 12.64 3.22 -18.88
N GLY A 173 11.70 3.46 -19.78
CA GLY A 173 11.46 4.77 -20.37
C GLY A 173 12.60 5.22 -21.29
N VAL A 174 12.64 6.51 -21.61
CA VAL A 174 13.66 7.09 -22.49
C VAL A 174 14.24 8.37 -21.90
N ASN A 175 15.50 8.66 -22.22
CA ASN A 175 16.11 9.94 -21.94
C ASN A 175 16.22 10.77 -23.23
N LEU A 176 15.51 11.90 -23.27
CA LEU A 176 15.42 12.76 -24.46
C LEU A 176 16.51 13.85 -24.45
N PRO A 177 17.01 14.29 -25.61
CA PRO A 177 17.90 15.45 -25.68
C PRO A 177 17.12 16.71 -25.30
N GLN A 178 17.83 17.75 -24.85
CA GLN A 178 17.21 19.02 -24.47
C GLN A 178 16.38 19.65 -25.60
N SER A 179 16.76 19.43 -26.87
CA SER A 179 15.99 19.88 -28.04
C SER A 179 14.60 19.26 -28.15
N GLU A 180 14.34 18.15 -27.46
CA GLU A 180 13.07 17.42 -27.50
C GLU A 180 12.33 17.46 -26.15
N TRP A 181 12.75 18.30 -25.20
CA TRP A 181 12.02 18.52 -23.93
C TRP A 181 10.76 19.37 -24.16
N THR A 182 9.84 18.82 -24.95
CA THR A 182 8.59 19.45 -25.37
C THR A 182 7.46 18.43 -25.26
N PRO A 183 6.20 18.86 -25.17
CA PRO A 183 5.07 17.95 -25.21
C PRO A 183 5.08 17.03 -26.44
N ASP A 184 5.44 17.57 -27.61
CA ASP A 184 5.52 16.81 -28.86
C ASP A 184 6.65 15.77 -28.84
N GLY A 185 7.80 16.10 -28.24
CA GLY A 185 8.88 15.13 -28.03
C GLY A 185 8.42 13.98 -27.14
N VAL A 186 7.76 14.26 -26.02
CA VAL A 186 7.18 13.20 -25.16
C VAL A 186 6.16 12.36 -25.92
N ALA A 187 5.27 12.98 -26.70
CA ALA A 187 4.26 12.28 -27.48
C ALA A 187 4.88 11.39 -28.57
N ALA A 188 5.90 11.88 -29.27
CA ALA A 188 6.61 11.15 -30.31
C ALA A 188 7.28 9.86 -29.78
N HIS A 189 7.73 9.88 -28.52
CA HIS A 189 8.38 8.74 -27.86
C HIS A 189 7.48 7.98 -26.89
N PHE A 190 6.18 8.29 -26.83
CA PHE A 190 5.28 7.71 -25.82
C PHE A 190 5.20 6.18 -25.89
N LYS A 191 5.31 5.61 -27.11
CA LYS A 191 5.37 4.16 -27.29
C LYS A 191 6.51 3.53 -26.50
N ASP A 192 7.70 4.11 -26.54
CA ASP A 192 8.88 3.60 -25.84
C ASP A 192 8.82 3.92 -24.34
N ILE A 193 8.30 5.11 -23.97
CA ILE A 193 8.02 5.48 -22.57
C ILE A 193 7.10 4.46 -21.89
N SER A 194 6.09 3.98 -22.63
CA SER A 194 5.03 3.10 -22.12
C SER A 194 5.29 1.60 -22.30
N ASP A 195 6.49 1.19 -22.74
CA ASP A 195 6.82 -0.22 -22.94
C ASP A 195 6.96 -0.99 -21.61
N MET A 196 5.87 -1.66 -21.21
CA MET A 196 5.78 -2.45 -19.99
C MET A 196 6.66 -3.71 -19.98
N SER A 197 7.21 -4.14 -21.12
CA SER A 197 8.17 -5.26 -21.14
C SER A 197 9.47 -4.93 -20.41
N THR A 198 9.76 -3.63 -20.25
CA THR A 198 10.93 -3.11 -19.55
C THR A 198 10.67 -2.81 -18.07
N ALA A 199 9.43 -2.98 -17.60
CA ALA A 199 9.02 -2.49 -16.30
C ALA A 199 9.59 -3.29 -15.13
N LYS A 200 10.04 -2.58 -14.09
CA LYS A 200 10.64 -3.14 -12.88
C LYS A 200 10.05 -2.53 -11.62
N ALA A 201 10.03 -3.30 -10.54
CA ALA A 201 9.66 -2.80 -9.22
C ALA A 201 10.87 -2.11 -8.56
N LEU A 202 10.75 -0.81 -8.28
CA LEU A 202 11.80 -0.06 -7.60
C LEU A 202 11.76 -0.27 -6.08
N GLN A 203 12.92 -0.51 -5.47
CA GLN A 203 13.09 -0.78 -4.04
C GLN A 203 13.34 0.50 -3.21
N GLY A 204 13.39 1.68 -3.81
CA GLY A 204 13.44 2.94 -3.07
C GLY A 204 13.31 4.15 -3.97
N ALA A 205 12.97 5.31 -3.38
CA ALA A 205 12.82 6.55 -4.13
C ALA A 205 14.12 6.96 -4.86
N PHE A 206 15.29 6.72 -4.23
CA PHE A 206 16.58 7.04 -4.83
C PHE A 206 16.94 6.16 -6.04
N GLU A 207 16.38 4.96 -6.17
CA GLU A 207 16.64 4.12 -7.36
C GLU A 207 16.07 4.76 -8.63
N GLN A 208 14.94 5.46 -8.52
CA GLN A 208 14.37 6.22 -9.64
C GLN A 208 15.32 7.36 -10.04
N THR A 209 15.81 8.13 -9.06
CA THR A 209 16.78 9.20 -9.32
C THR A 209 18.06 8.66 -9.95
N GLN A 210 18.62 7.56 -9.42
CA GLN A 210 19.81 6.92 -9.96
C GLN A 210 19.60 6.45 -11.39
N LYS A 211 18.46 5.84 -11.68
CA LYS A 211 18.07 5.43 -13.03
C LYS A 211 18.07 6.62 -13.99
N TYR A 212 17.35 7.70 -13.67
CA TYR A 212 17.27 8.87 -14.56
C TYR A 212 18.62 9.56 -14.76
N VAL A 213 19.42 9.68 -13.69
CA VAL A 213 20.76 10.26 -13.75
C VAL A 213 21.70 9.38 -14.58
N ALA A 214 21.62 8.05 -14.46
CA ALA A 214 22.39 7.12 -15.27
C ALA A 214 22.03 7.21 -16.76
N GLN A 215 20.75 7.30 -17.10
CA GLN A 215 20.32 7.49 -18.50
C GLN A 215 20.81 8.83 -19.07
N ALA A 216 20.71 9.91 -18.30
CA ALA A 216 21.20 11.23 -18.70
C ALA A 216 22.72 11.24 -18.89
N ALA A 217 23.47 10.61 -17.99
CA ALA A 217 24.92 10.49 -18.08
C ALA A 217 25.34 9.65 -19.29
N ALA A 218 24.67 8.52 -19.55
CA ALA A 218 24.90 7.70 -20.74
C ALA A 218 24.69 8.50 -22.04
N ARG A 219 23.64 9.31 -22.11
CA ARG A 219 23.39 10.19 -23.27
C ARG A 219 24.46 11.27 -23.42
N ALA A 220 24.91 11.85 -22.31
CA ALA A 220 25.92 12.91 -22.30
C ALA A 220 27.37 12.39 -22.44
N GLY A 221 27.58 11.07 -22.45
CA GLY A 221 28.92 10.46 -22.44
C GLY A 221 29.67 10.68 -21.11
N ILE A 222 28.95 10.93 -20.01
CA ILE A 222 29.52 11.15 -18.67
C ILE A 222 29.61 9.80 -17.95
N LYS A 223 30.76 9.51 -17.34
CA LYS A 223 30.94 8.36 -16.45
C LYS A 223 30.70 8.79 -15.01
N LEU A 224 29.70 8.19 -14.37
CA LEU A 224 29.34 8.40 -12.95
C LEU A 224 30.10 7.45 -12.03
#